data_AF-A0A7K2C877-F1
#
_entry.id   AF-A0A7K2C877-F1
#
_cell.length_a   1.000
_cell.length_b   1.000
_cell.length_c   1.000
_cell.angle_alpha   90.00
_cell.angle_beta   90.00
_cell.angle_gamma   90.00
#
_symmetry.space_group_name_H-M   'P 1'
#
loop_
_entity.id
_entity.type
_entity.pdbx_description
1 polymer ?
#
loop_
_entity_poly.entity_id
_entity_poly.type
_entity_poly.pdbx_seq_one_letter_code
_entity_poly.pdbx_strand_id
1 'polypeptide(L)'
;VAIFVGEHRELAVSEGVGPVDALSNALKRALCRFYPRLESVRLADYKVRVLRPEDATAASVRVLIEHHDTSGKAIWHTVGVSPNILEASWQALTDGVRYYLINSQPAQALKAAEARQY
;
A
#
# COMPACT_ATOMS: atom_id res chain seq x y z
N VAL A 1 9.08 2.27 9.94
CA VAL A 1 9.24 1.27 8.86
C VAL A 1 10.61 1.42 8.22
N ALA A 2 11.23 0.29 7.88
CA ALA A 2 12.41 0.26 7.02
C ALA A 2 12.04 -0.44 5.71
N ILE A 3 12.38 0.16 4.58
CA ILE A 3 12.09 -0.39 3.24
C ILE A 3 13.33 -0.32 2.35
N PHE A 4 13.32 -1.13 1.30
CA PHE A 4 14.31 -1.10 0.24
C PHE A 4 13.62 -0.71 -1.07
N VAL A 5 14.20 0.27 -1.77
CA VAL A 5 13.79 0.69 -3.11
C VAL A 5 15.00 0.55 -4.03
N GLY A 6 15.07 -0.56 -4.76
CA GLY A 6 16.33 -0.98 -5.40
C GLY A 6 17.43 -1.15 -4.34
N GLU A 7 18.56 -0.49 -4.55
CA GLU A 7 19.70 -0.50 -3.62
C GLU A 7 19.57 0.51 -2.46
N HIS A 8 18.53 1.34 -2.45
CA HIS A 8 18.34 2.38 -1.43
C HIS A 8 17.53 1.87 -0.24
N ARG A 9 18.15 1.89 0.94
CA ARG A 9 17.47 1.64 2.22
C ARG A 9 16.95 2.95 2.81
N GLU A 10 15.65 3.01 3.07
CA GLU A 10 15.02 4.15 3.74
C GLU A 10 14.37 3.73 5.06
N LEU A 11 14.54 4.57 6.08
CA LEU A 11 13.88 4.45 7.37
C LEU A 11 12.95 5.64 7.56
N ALA A 12 11.67 5.36 7.80
CA ALA A 12 10.67 6.39 8.09
C ALA A 12 9.89 6.05 9.35
N VAL A 13 9.59 7.08 10.12
CA VAL A 13 8.72 6.99 11.30
C VAL A 13 7.61 8.00 11.10
N SER A 14 6.39 7.65 11.50
CA SER A 14 5.26 8.57 11.48
C SER A 14 4.33 8.28 12.63
N GLU A 15 3.62 9.32 13.06
CA GLU A 15 2.47 9.21 13.95
C GLU A 15 1.19 9.01 13.13
N GLY A 16 0.11 8.65 13.82
CA GLY A 16 -1.22 8.44 13.27
C GLY A 16 -2.21 8.16 14.40
N VAL A 17 -3.51 8.14 14.07
CA VAL A 17 -4.60 7.92 15.05
C VAL A 17 -4.54 6.50 15.64
N GLY A 18 -3.89 5.56 14.96
CA GLY A 18 -3.65 4.21 15.44
C GLY A 18 -2.46 3.55 14.74
N PRO A 19 -2.12 2.30 15.08
CA PRO A 19 -0.92 1.64 14.58
C PRO A 19 -0.93 1.47 13.06
N VAL A 20 -2.09 1.15 12.46
CA VAL A 20 -2.23 0.99 11.01
C VAL A 20 -2.09 2.33 10.27
N ASP A 21 -2.65 3.40 10.83
CA ASP A 21 -2.53 4.75 10.27
C ASP A 21 -1.08 5.25 10.35
N ALA A 22 -0.42 5.09 11.50
CA ALA A 22 0.99 5.40 11.68
C ALA A 22 1.89 4.60 10.69
N LEU A 23 1.58 3.32 10.49
CA LEU A 23 2.27 2.45 9.53
C LEU A 23 2.09 2.93 8.09
N SER A 24 0.87 3.27 7.69
CA SER A 24 0.53 3.81 6.37
C SER A 24 1.24 5.14 6.11
N ASN A 25 1.21 6.05 7.07
CA ASN A 25 1.89 7.35 6.97
C ASN A 25 3.40 7.19 6.88
N ALA A 26 3.99 6.28 7.65
CA ALA A 26 5.43 6.01 7.60
C ALA A 26 5.83 5.39 6.26
N LEU A 27 5.04 4.44 5.73
CA LEU A 27 5.26 3.84 4.41
C LEU A 27 5.19 4.90 3.30
N LYS A 28 4.16 5.74 3.33
CA LYS A 28 3.99 6.84 2.39
C LYS A 28 5.17 7.80 2.43
N ARG A 29 5.59 8.24 3.61
CA ARG A 29 6.77 9.10 3.78
C ARG A 29 8.05 8.50 3.20
N ALA A 30 8.27 7.20 3.40
CA ALA A 30 9.43 6.51 2.86
C ALA A 30 9.41 6.44 1.33
N LEU A 31 8.25 6.14 0.74
CA LEU A 31 8.11 5.93 -0.70
C LEU A 31 7.92 7.22 -1.51
N CYS A 32 7.31 8.26 -0.95
CA CYS A 32 7.10 9.53 -1.65
C CYS A 32 8.42 10.19 -2.09
N ARG A 33 9.55 9.89 -1.43
CA ARG A 33 10.87 10.36 -1.86
C ARG A 33 11.26 9.84 -3.25
N PHE A 34 10.81 8.64 -3.62
CA PHE A 34 11.09 8.01 -4.92
C PHE A 34 9.92 8.10 -5.89
N TYR A 35 8.69 8.08 -5.38
CA TYR A 35 7.45 8.11 -6.15
C TYR A 35 6.52 9.21 -5.63
N PRO A 36 6.75 10.49 -5.98
CA PRO A 36 5.95 11.62 -5.47
C PRO A 36 4.45 11.49 -5.75
N ARG A 37 4.07 10.76 -6.81
CA ARG A 37 2.65 10.50 -7.15
C ARG A 37 1.89 9.80 -6.02
N LEU A 38 2.56 9.06 -5.14
CA LEU A 38 1.93 8.42 -3.98
C LEU A 38 1.35 9.42 -2.97
N GLU A 39 1.70 10.71 -3.06
CA GLU A 39 1.04 11.75 -2.28
C GLU A 39 -0.47 11.80 -2.51
N SER A 40 -0.90 11.40 -3.70
CA SER A 40 -2.31 11.37 -4.11
C SER A 40 -3.06 10.13 -3.59
N VAL A 41 -2.36 9.09 -3.09
CA VAL A 41 -3.00 7.88 -2.56
C VAL A 41 -3.44 8.07 -1.11
N ARG A 42 -4.66 7.65 -0.79
CA ARG A 42 -5.23 7.65 0.56
C ARG A 42 -5.90 6.31 0.86
N LEU A 43 -5.91 5.96 2.14
CA LEU A 43 -6.70 4.86 2.67
C LEU A 43 -8.12 5.38 2.93
N ALA A 44 -9.11 4.77 2.30
CA ALA A 44 -10.50 5.20 2.33
C ALA A 44 -11.33 4.43 3.36
N ASP A 45 -11.10 3.12 3.44
CA ASP A 45 -11.82 2.21 4.33
C ASP A 45 -10.91 1.06 4.79
N TYR A 46 -11.13 0.61 6.02
CA TYR A 46 -10.36 -0.44 6.67
C TYR A 46 -11.32 -1.40 7.38
N LYS A 47 -11.43 -2.62 6.86
CA LYS A 47 -12.34 -3.65 7.37
C LYS A 47 -11.59 -4.89 7.80
N VAL A 48 -11.87 -5.35 9.00
CA VAL A 48 -11.28 -6.56 9.58
C VAL A 48 -12.33 -7.65 9.75
N ARG A 49 -11.97 -8.88 9.39
CA ARG A 49 -12.78 -10.07 9.58
C ARG A 49 -11.92 -11.20 10.13
N VAL A 50 -12.37 -11.83 11.22
CA VAL A 50 -11.75 -13.07 11.71
C VAL A 50 -12.20 -14.22 10.81
N LEU A 51 -11.25 -15.02 10.35
CA LEU A 51 -11.45 -16.25 9.60
C LEU A 51 -11.27 -17.42 10.54
N ARG A 52 -12.16 -18.42 10.42
CA ARG A 52 -12.19 -19.62 11.27
C ARG A 52 -12.12 -19.28 12.76
N PRO A 53 -13.12 -18.57 13.31
CA PRO A 53 -13.18 -18.27 14.74
C PRO A 53 -13.11 -19.53 15.63
N GLU A 54 -13.47 -20.69 15.10
CA GLU A 54 -13.33 -22.01 15.71
C GLU A 54 -11.87 -22.39 16.06
N ASP A 55 -10.89 -21.82 15.38
CA ASP A 55 -9.45 -22.08 15.62
C ASP A 55 -8.90 -21.28 16.83
N ALA A 56 -9.76 -20.53 17.54
CA ALA A 56 -9.43 -19.70 18.70
C ALA A 56 -8.18 -18.82 18.47
N THR A 57 -7.06 -19.09 19.15
CA THR A 57 -5.82 -18.31 19.03
C THR A 57 -5.07 -18.52 17.71
N ALA A 58 -5.41 -19.57 16.96
CA ALA A 58 -4.88 -19.82 15.62
C ALA A 58 -5.76 -19.21 14.51
N ALA A 59 -6.87 -18.56 14.87
CA ALA A 59 -7.75 -17.91 13.92
C ALA A 59 -6.98 -16.85 13.11
N SER A 60 -7.14 -16.91 11.79
CA SER A 60 -6.49 -15.95 10.89
C SER A 60 -7.35 -14.71 10.76
N VAL A 61 -6.74 -13.56 10.53
CA VAL A 61 -7.46 -12.30 10.29
C VAL A 61 -7.34 -11.94 8.82
N ARG A 62 -8.46 -11.56 8.21
CA ARG A 62 -8.53 -10.94 6.89
C ARG A 62 -8.71 -9.44 7.06
N VAL A 63 -7.80 -8.67 6.47
CA VAL A 63 -7.86 -7.22 6.40
C VAL A 63 -8.16 -6.82 4.96
N LEU A 64 -9.25 -6.10 4.76
CA LEU A 64 -9.62 -5.47 3.48
C LEU A 64 -9.35 -3.97 3.61
N ILE A 65 -8.54 -3.44 2.71
CA ILE A 65 -8.27 -2.01 2.62
C ILE A 65 -8.78 -1.49 1.28
N GLU A 66 -9.63 -0.47 1.34
CA GLU A 66 -9.98 0.36 0.19
C GLU A 66 -9.00 1.52 0.11
N HIS A 67 -8.47 1.75 -1.07
CA HIS A 67 -7.60 2.86 -1.40
C HIS A 67 -8.28 3.71 -2.46
N HIS A 68 -8.06 5.02 -2.41
CA HIS A 68 -8.43 5.91 -3.49
C HIS A 68 -7.30 6.87 -3.85
N ASP A 69 -7.31 7.32 -5.09
CA ASP A 69 -6.56 8.50 -5.51
C ASP A 69 -7.36 9.77 -5.14
N THR A 70 -6.68 10.84 -4.72
CA THR A 70 -7.26 12.16 -4.41
C THR A 70 -8.06 12.77 -5.58
N SER A 71 -7.84 12.33 -6.82
CA SER A 71 -8.68 12.72 -7.96
C SER A 71 -10.08 12.09 -7.93
N GLY A 72 -10.32 11.09 -7.06
CA GLY A 72 -11.56 10.32 -6.96
C GLY A 72 -11.80 9.36 -8.13
N LYS A 73 -10.89 9.30 -9.11
CA LYS A 73 -11.09 8.53 -10.36
C LYS A 73 -10.73 7.05 -10.24
N ALA A 74 -9.89 6.70 -9.27
CA ALA A 74 -9.44 5.34 -9.05
C ALA A 74 -9.73 4.94 -7.60
N ILE A 75 -10.53 3.89 -7.46
CA ILE A 75 -10.79 3.20 -6.20
C ILE A 75 -10.38 1.75 -6.42
N TRP A 76 -9.59 1.19 -5.49
CA TRP A 76 -9.19 -0.20 -5.55
C TRP A 76 -9.15 -0.80 -4.15
N HIS A 77 -9.29 -2.12 -4.11
CA HIS A 77 -9.30 -2.87 -2.87
C HIS A 77 -8.14 -3.84 -2.83
N THR A 78 -7.62 -4.07 -1.64
CA THR A 78 -6.53 -5.01 -1.37
C THR A 78 -6.85 -5.81 -0.12
N VAL A 79 -6.35 -7.04 -0.08
CA VAL A 79 -6.64 -7.99 0.99
C VAL A 79 -5.34 -8.60 1.49
N GLY A 80 -5.14 -8.54 2.80
CA GLY A 80 -4.09 -9.29 3.49
C GLY A 80 -4.72 -10.31 4.44
N VAL A 81 -4.07 -11.47 4.59
CA VAL A 81 -4.56 -12.55 5.46
C VAL A 81 -3.41 -13.09 6.28
N SER A 82 -3.52 -13.01 7.60
CA SER A 82 -2.50 -13.50 8.52
C SER A 82 -3.09 -13.76 9.91
N PRO A 83 -2.55 -14.71 10.69
CA PRO A 83 -2.82 -14.82 12.13
C PRO A 83 -2.48 -13.53 12.90
N ASN A 84 -1.57 -12.70 12.39
CA ASN A 84 -1.23 -11.41 12.98
C ASN A 84 -1.91 -10.27 12.22
N ILE A 85 -2.73 -9.48 12.93
CA ILE A 85 -3.44 -8.33 12.36
C ILE A 85 -2.50 -7.28 11.75
N LEU A 86 -1.31 -7.06 12.34
CA LEU A 86 -0.35 -6.09 11.82
C LEU A 86 0.27 -6.57 10.50
N GLU A 87 0.53 -7.88 10.39
CA GLU A 87 1.05 -8.49 9.17
C GLU A 87 0.00 -8.47 8.06
N ALA A 88 -1.24 -8.84 8.36
CA ALA A 88 -2.35 -8.76 7.40
C ALA A 88 -2.55 -7.32 6.90
N SER A 89 -2.48 -6.34 7.81
CA SER A 89 -2.55 -4.92 7.46
C SER A 89 -1.38 -4.47 6.60
N TRP A 90 -0.15 -4.89 6.92
CA TRP A 90 1.04 -4.56 6.13
C TRP A 90 0.92 -5.08 4.70
N GLN A 91 0.54 -6.34 4.53
CA GLN A 91 0.32 -6.96 3.21
C GLN A 91 -0.69 -6.15 2.37
N ALA A 92 -1.87 -5.88 2.93
CA ALA A 92 -2.90 -5.10 2.23
C ALA A 92 -2.43 -3.67 1.90
N LEU A 93 -1.73 -2.99 2.82
CA LEU A 93 -1.17 -1.66 2.57
C LEU A 93 -0.15 -1.67 1.44
N THR A 94 0.81 -2.59 1.48
CA THR A 94 1.87 -2.67 0.47
C THR A 94 1.33 -3.05 -0.90
N ASP A 95 0.34 -3.94 -0.95
CA ASP A 95 -0.32 -4.32 -2.20
C ASP A 95 -1.09 -3.13 -2.78
N GLY A 96 -1.71 -2.31 -1.93
CA GLY A 96 -2.44 -1.13 -2.38
C GLY A 96 -1.53 -0.11 -3.05
N VAL A 97 -0.38 0.16 -2.41
CA VAL A 97 0.64 1.06 -2.96
C VAL A 97 1.25 0.48 -4.25
N ARG A 98 1.56 -0.83 -4.26
CA ARG A 98 2.11 -1.51 -5.43
C ARG A 98 1.14 -1.47 -6.61
N TYR A 99 -0.14 -1.75 -6.37
CA TYR A 99 -1.18 -1.68 -7.39
C TYR A 99 -1.24 -0.28 -8.01
N TYR A 100 -1.23 0.77 -7.18
CA TYR A 100 -1.19 2.13 -7.70
C TYR A 100 0.05 2.37 -8.56
N LEU A 101 1.25 2.00 -8.10
CA LEU A 101 2.49 2.24 -8.86
C LEU A 101 2.52 1.51 -10.21
N ILE A 102 1.97 0.30 -10.28
CA ILE A 102 1.88 -0.47 -11.53
C ILE A 102 0.89 0.19 -12.50
N ASN A 103 -0.26 0.63 -12.01
CA ASN A 103 -1.34 1.15 -12.87
C ASN A 103 -1.26 2.67 -13.13
N SER A 104 -0.46 3.41 -12.34
CA SER A 104 -0.21 4.85 -12.51
C SER A 104 1.01 5.15 -13.40
N GLN A 105 1.63 4.11 -13.99
CA GLN A 105 2.59 4.25 -15.07
C GLN A 105 1.93 5.05 -16.20
N PRO A 106 2.46 6.24 -16.57
CA PRO A 106 1.96 6.90 -17.75
C PRO A 106 2.39 6.05 -18.94
N ALA A 107 1.48 5.84 -19.90
CA ALA A 107 1.79 5.29 -21.21
C ALA A 107 2.95 6.03 -21.95
N GLN A 108 3.52 7.09 -21.37
CA GLN A 108 4.70 7.80 -21.85
C GLN A 108 6.03 7.05 -21.70
N ALA A 109 6.17 6.08 -20.79
CA ALA A 109 7.41 5.29 -20.71
C ALA A 109 7.56 4.36 -21.93
N LEU A 110 6.45 3.84 -22.47
CA LEU A 110 6.46 3.09 -23.73
C LEU A 110 6.67 4.01 -24.95
N LYS A 111 5.99 5.17 -25.00
CA LYS A 111 6.14 6.10 -26.15
C LYS A 111 7.55 6.70 -26.28
N ALA A 112 8.27 6.91 -25.18
CA ALA A 112 9.65 7.40 -25.22
C ALA A 112 10.67 6.33 -25.66
N ALA A 113 10.35 5.05 -25.51
CA ALA A 113 11.15 3.94 -26.04
C ALA A 113 10.93 3.75 -27.55
N GLU A 114 9.69 3.93 -28.02
CA GLU A 114 9.34 3.87 -29.45
C GLU A 114 9.87 5.08 -30.24
N ALA A 115 9.89 6.28 -29.66
CA ALA A 115 10.39 7.49 -30.30
C ALA A 115 11.93 7.59 -30.36
N ARG A 116 12.66 6.68 -29.72
CA ARG A 116 14.14 6.56 -29.83
C ARG A 116 14.58 5.61 -30.94
N GLN A 117 13.63 5.00 -31.66
CA GLN A 117 13.88 4.09 -32.78
C GLN A 117 13.52 4.71 -34.15
N TYR A 118 13.31 6.02 -34.22
CA TYR A 118 13.15 6.79 -35.45
C TYR A 118 14.10 7.98 -35.49
#